data_AF-A0A0K1EJW4-F1
#
_entry.id   AF-A0A0K1EJW4-F1
#
_cell.length_a   1.000
_cell.length_b   1.000
_cell.length_c   1.000
_cell.angle_alpha   90.00
_cell.angle_beta   90.00
_cell.angle_gamma   90.00
#
_symmetry.space_group_name_H-M   'P 1'
#
loop_
_entity.id
_entity.type
_entity.pdbx_description
1 polymer ?
#
loop_
_entity_poly.entity_id
_entity_poly.type
_entity_poly.pdbx_seq_one_letter_code
_entity_poly.pdbx_strand_id
1 'polypeptide(L)'
;MSIEEVRANATDVQSGAGTLPPFVSTKKPGPAPARVDPPSSTDEGLPSVEASPSPFARKEAFARELLDLRKELEASIGPEDLEHLRKMQWWGRGCSALGYATAWIAPNPISALLIAQGNTARWTMVTHHIAHRGYDRVPDVPEHQTGRGFAVGWRRFLDWPDWIHPDAWRHEHNALHHGNTGETSDPDLVEENMEWLRQSDLPLVAKHAIVAFFACTWKLTYYAPNTFLEWRRVQRRRAGEQDDGTPIRLISAFDPFTEEGRSFWATCVLPYAGLRFGALPALFSPLGPWAVGSVFLNSVFAEVLTNIQSFILIGPNHAGEDLYRFEGRAKSHSEFSVRQVIGSVNYATGSDVVDFFHGFLNYQIEHHLWPHLPMRQYQRAQPRVKAICEKYGVPYVQEGVLRRAKKMVDIMVGRASMRTVDPAGAR
;
A
#
# COMPACT_ATOMS: atom_id res chain seq x y z
N MET A 1 -16.27 -15.11 -1.31
CA MET A 1 -16.55 -13.70 -1.55
C MET A 1 -16.42 -13.47 -3.04
N SER A 2 -17.38 -12.87 -3.75
CA SER A 2 -17.21 -12.63 -5.19
C SER A 2 -16.13 -11.56 -5.43
N ILE A 3 -15.55 -11.50 -6.64
CA ILE A 3 -14.66 -10.37 -7.04
C ILE A 3 -15.36 -9.02 -6.77
N GLU A 4 -16.69 -9.01 -6.92
CA GLU A 4 -17.51 -7.84 -6.65
C GLU A 4 -17.60 -7.50 -5.16
N GLU A 5 -17.51 -8.44 -4.22
CA GLU A 5 -17.54 -8.13 -2.78
C GLU A 5 -16.20 -7.58 -2.25
N VAL A 6 -15.04 -7.96 -2.81
CA VAL A 6 -13.76 -7.24 -2.56
C VAL A 6 -13.90 -5.80 -3.06
N ARG A 7 -14.49 -5.62 -4.25
CA ARG A 7 -14.70 -4.31 -4.88
C ARG A 7 -15.82 -3.48 -4.24
N ALA A 8 -16.85 -4.12 -3.67
CA ALA A 8 -18.02 -3.49 -3.07
C ALA A 8 -17.79 -3.12 -1.61
N ASN A 9 -17.03 -3.92 -0.85
CA ASN A 9 -16.62 -3.54 0.50
C ASN A 9 -15.74 -2.28 0.52
N ALA A 10 -15.13 -1.93 -0.61
CA ALA A 10 -14.37 -0.70 -0.81
C ALA A 10 -15.24 0.54 -1.12
N THR A 11 -16.48 0.36 -1.61
CA THR A 11 -17.39 1.45 -1.96
C THR A 11 -18.44 1.77 -0.88
N ASP A 12 -18.64 0.88 0.10
CA ASP A 12 -19.82 0.93 0.98
C ASP A 12 -19.68 1.81 2.23
N VAL A 13 -19.01 2.97 2.12
CA VAL A 13 -19.06 4.04 3.14
C VAL A 13 -19.99 5.18 2.71
N GLN A 14 -20.58 5.11 1.51
CA GLN A 14 -21.51 6.14 1.01
C GLN A 14 -22.73 5.49 0.38
N SER A 15 -23.65 4.97 1.19
CA SER A 15 -24.95 4.54 0.69
C SER A 15 -25.80 5.75 0.33
N GLY A 16 -26.06 5.92 -0.96
CA GLY A 16 -26.97 6.91 -1.53
C GLY A 16 -27.19 6.72 -3.03
N ALA A 17 -27.93 5.66 -3.39
CA ALA A 17 -28.63 5.41 -4.67
C ALA A 17 -27.82 5.05 -5.94
N GLY A 18 -28.27 3.96 -6.59
CA GLY A 18 -28.24 3.78 -8.05
C GLY A 18 -27.15 2.86 -8.62
N THR A 19 -27.46 1.57 -8.82
CA THR A 19 -26.70 0.65 -9.67
C THR A 19 -26.76 1.08 -11.13
N LEU A 20 -25.60 1.30 -11.77
CA LEU A 20 -25.46 1.47 -13.22
C LEU A 20 -24.73 0.27 -13.86
N PRO A 21 -25.02 -0.07 -15.13
CA PRO A 21 -24.50 -1.27 -15.80
C PRO A 21 -23.00 -1.15 -16.16
N PRO A 22 -22.33 -2.27 -16.49
CA PRO A 22 -20.88 -2.29 -16.74
C PRO A 22 -20.47 -1.52 -17.99
N PHE A 23 -19.40 -0.73 -17.83
CA PHE A 23 -18.75 0.05 -18.88
C PHE A 23 -17.87 -0.84 -19.77
N VAL A 24 -18.06 -0.76 -21.09
CA VAL A 24 -17.19 -1.38 -22.11
C VAL A 24 -16.08 -0.40 -22.47
N SER A 25 -14.83 -0.78 -22.22
CA SER A 25 -13.67 0.04 -22.60
C SER A 25 -13.39 -0.12 -24.10
N THR A 26 -13.50 0.97 -24.84
CA THR A 26 -13.14 1.07 -26.27
C THR A 26 -11.78 1.74 -26.45
N LYS A 27 -10.74 1.28 -25.75
CA LYS A 27 -9.36 1.63 -26.11
C LYS A 27 -8.83 0.60 -27.11
N LYS A 28 -8.60 1.02 -28.36
CA LYS A 28 -7.78 0.26 -29.30
C LYS A 28 -6.34 0.20 -28.78
N PRO A 29 -5.66 -0.96 -28.81
CA PRO A 29 -4.26 -1.06 -28.43
C PRO A 29 -3.40 -0.26 -29.42
N GLY A 30 -2.42 0.48 -28.89
CA GLY A 30 -1.32 1.03 -29.68
C GLY A 30 -0.43 -0.09 -30.24
N PRO A 31 0.39 0.21 -31.27
CA PRO A 31 1.24 -0.80 -31.89
C PRO A 31 2.25 -1.38 -30.89
N ALA A 32 2.40 -2.70 -30.91
CA ALA A 32 3.38 -3.41 -30.10
C ALA A 32 4.82 -2.95 -30.43
N PRO A 33 5.70 -2.83 -29.43
CA PRO A 33 7.11 -2.55 -29.68
C PRO A 33 7.76 -3.71 -30.45
N ALA A 34 8.73 -3.37 -31.30
CA ALA A 34 9.44 -4.33 -32.14
C ALA A 34 10.18 -5.39 -31.30
N ARG A 35 9.99 -6.66 -31.65
CA ARG A 35 10.76 -7.78 -31.11
C ARG A 35 12.23 -7.61 -31.44
N VAL A 36 13.07 -7.61 -30.43
CA VAL A 36 14.51 -7.84 -30.57
C VAL A 36 14.72 -9.34 -30.39
N ASP A 37 15.07 -10.04 -31.47
CA ASP A 37 15.39 -11.46 -31.40
C ASP A 37 16.70 -11.67 -30.61
N PRO A 38 16.76 -12.64 -29.68
CA PRO A 38 18.00 -12.97 -29.01
C PRO A 38 18.99 -13.63 -29.98
N PRO A 39 20.32 -13.45 -29.78
CA PRO A 39 21.32 -14.06 -30.64
C PRO A 39 21.27 -15.58 -30.53
N SER A 40 21.41 -16.25 -31.67
CA SER A 40 21.46 -17.72 -31.79
C SER A 40 22.67 -18.28 -31.06
N SER A 41 22.47 -18.91 -29.89
CA SER A 41 23.46 -19.78 -29.27
C SER A 41 23.23 -21.21 -29.71
N THR A 42 24.28 -21.83 -30.24
CA THR A 42 24.34 -23.24 -30.64
C THR A 42 24.08 -24.17 -29.47
N ASP A 43 23.34 -25.23 -29.79
CA ASP A 43 22.84 -26.32 -28.96
C ASP A 43 23.97 -27.16 -28.36
N GLU A 44 24.15 -27.11 -27.03
CA GLU A 44 24.76 -28.20 -26.27
C GLU A 44 23.83 -28.56 -25.11
N GLY A 45 23.41 -29.83 -25.11
CA GLY A 45 22.31 -30.35 -24.32
C GLY A 45 22.46 -30.16 -22.81
N LEU A 46 21.65 -29.24 -22.27
CA LEU A 46 21.29 -29.21 -20.86
C LEU A 46 20.07 -30.13 -20.64
N PRO A 47 20.02 -30.89 -19.52
CA PRO A 47 18.90 -31.76 -19.23
C PRO A 47 17.60 -30.96 -19.22
N SER A 48 16.57 -31.48 -19.90
CA SER A 48 15.25 -30.87 -19.98
C SER A 48 14.72 -30.60 -18.58
N VAL A 49 14.69 -29.32 -18.19
CA VAL A 49 14.01 -28.87 -16.99
C VAL A 49 12.54 -29.20 -17.18
N GLU A 50 12.02 -30.18 -16.44
CA GLU A 50 10.58 -30.39 -16.34
C GLU A 50 9.93 -29.05 -16.01
N ALA A 51 9.12 -28.53 -16.94
CA ALA A 51 8.47 -27.25 -16.77
C ALA A 51 7.61 -27.32 -15.50
N SER A 52 7.95 -26.50 -14.49
CA SER A 52 7.11 -26.40 -13.30
C SER A 52 5.67 -26.09 -13.74
N PRO A 53 4.66 -26.82 -13.22
CA PRO A 53 3.28 -26.64 -13.64
C PRO A 53 2.85 -25.18 -13.42
N SER A 54 2.09 -24.63 -14.37
CA SER A 54 1.56 -23.26 -14.28
C SER A 54 0.89 -23.03 -12.92
N PRO A 55 1.09 -21.89 -12.25
CA PRO A 55 0.45 -21.59 -10.96
C PRO A 55 -1.08 -21.56 -11.07
N PHE A 56 -1.62 -21.47 -12.28
CA PHE A 56 -3.05 -21.48 -12.55
C PHE A 56 -3.65 -22.88 -12.76
N ALA A 57 -2.83 -23.94 -12.86
CA ALA A 57 -3.27 -25.28 -13.26
C ALA A 57 -4.33 -25.89 -12.32
N ARG A 58 -4.27 -25.57 -11.02
CA ARG A 58 -5.18 -26.09 -9.98
C ARG A 58 -5.94 -24.99 -9.25
N LYS A 59 -6.14 -23.83 -9.90
CA LYS A 59 -6.67 -22.61 -9.28
C LYS A 59 -8.05 -22.80 -8.63
N GLU A 60 -8.92 -23.65 -9.17
CA GLU A 60 -10.25 -23.91 -8.59
C GLU A 60 -10.16 -24.64 -7.24
N ALA A 61 -9.29 -25.65 -7.13
CA ALA A 61 -9.08 -26.38 -5.88
C ALA A 61 -8.35 -25.52 -4.85
N PHE A 62 -7.33 -24.79 -5.30
CA PHE A 62 -6.60 -23.80 -4.49
C PHE A 62 -7.55 -22.77 -3.86
N ALA A 63 -8.42 -22.15 -4.67
CA ALA A 63 -9.34 -21.12 -4.19
C ALA A 63 -10.41 -21.65 -3.23
N ARG A 64 -10.83 -22.92 -3.37
CA ARG A 64 -11.74 -23.56 -2.41
C ARG A 64 -11.08 -23.73 -1.05
N GLU A 65 -9.85 -24.24 -1.01
CA GLU A 65 -9.13 -24.45 0.26
C GLU A 65 -8.77 -23.14 0.96
N LEU A 66 -8.43 -22.10 0.21
CA LEU A 66 -8.31 -20.74 0.74
C LEU A 66 -9.63 -20.22 1.32
N LEU A 67 -10.77 -20.49 0.66
CA LEU A 67 -12.07 -20.08 1.17
C LEU A 67 -12.43 -20.79 2.48
N ASP A 68 -12.10 -22.08 2.61
CA ASP A 68 -12.35 -22.83 3.83
C ASP A 68 -11.46 -22.31 4.98
N LEU A 69 -10.16 -22.09 4.71
CA LEU A 69 -9.24 -21.43 5.65
C LEU A 69 -9.76 -20.07 6.12
N ARG A 70 -10.23 -19.23 5.19
CA ARG A 70 -10.81 -17.92 5.51
C ARG A 70 -11.99 -18.04 6.47
N LYS A 71 -12.93 -18.96 6.22
CA LYS A 71 -14.11 -19.16 7.07
C LYS A 71 -13.71 -19.53 8.49
N GLU A 72 -12.72 -20.41 8.63
CA GLU A 72 -12.18 -20.78 9.95
C GLU A 72 -11.54 -19.60 10.67
N LEU A 73 -10.73 -18.79 9.96
CA LEU A 73 -10.11 -17.59 10.54
C LEU A 73 -11.18 -16.58 10.98
N GLU A 74 -12.16 -16.29 10.12
CA GLU A 74 -13.27 -15.38 10.42
C GLU A 74 -14.11 -15.86 11.61
N ALA A 75 -14.38 -17.17 11.71
CA ALA A 75 -15.12 -17.76 12.84
C ALA A 75 -14.35 -17.68 14.17
N SER A 76 -13.03 -17.49 14.11
CA SER A 76 -12.16 -17.41 15.28
C SER A 76 -11.78 -15.97 15.67
N ILE A 77 -12.42 -14.97 15.05
CA ILE A 77 -12.26 -13.57 15.43
C ILE A 77 -12.89 -13.35 16.81
N GLY A 78 -12.16 -12.69 17.72
CA GLY A 78 -12.61 -12.50 19.09
C GLY A 78 -11.88 -11.37 19.83
N PRO A 79 -12.12 -11.22 21.15
CA PRO A 79 -11.57 -10.14 21.95
C PRO A 79 -10.03 -10.02 21.92
N GLU A 80 -9.33 -11.14 21.73
CA GLU A 80 -7.87 -11.18 21.61
C GLU A 80 -7.35 -10.39 20.40
N ASP A 81 -8.14 -10.27 19.33
CA ASP A 81 -7.77 -9.47 18.17
C ASP A 81 -7.78 -7.96 18.50
N LEU A 82 -8.76 -7.52 19.29
CA LEU A 82 -8.85 -6.14 19.79
C LEU A 82 -7.74 -5.83 20.80
N GLU A 83 -7.42 -6.79 21.69
CA GLU A 83 -6.29 -6.65 22.61
C GLU A 83 -4.96 -6.52 21.85
N HIS A 84 -4.78 -7.32 20.79
CA HIS A 84 -3.61 -7.24 19.92
C HIS A 84 -3.50 -5.88 19.22
N LEU A 85 -4.60 -5.34 18.69
CA LEU A 85 -4.63 -3.97 18.13
C LEU A 85 -4.20 -2.93 19.18
N ARG A 86 -4.75 -3.02 20.39
CA ARG A 86 -4.41 -2.10 21.50
C ARG A 86 -2.94 -2.20 21.86
N LYS A 87 -2.36 -3.40 21.85
CA LYS A 87 -0.92 -3.61 22.08
C LYS A 87 -0.08 -2.88 21.01
N MET A 88 -0.41 -3.05 19.74
CA MET A 88 0.30 -2.36 18.64
C MET A 88 0.13 -0.83 18.71
N GLN A 89 -1.08 -0.35 19.04
CA GLN A 89 -1.34 1.07 19.31
C GLN A 89 -0.48 1.60 20.45
N TRP A 90 -0.34 0.84 21.54
CA TRP A 90 0.49 1.21 22.69
C TRP A 90 1.97 1.30 22.33
N TRP A 91 2.49 0.35 21.56
CA TRP A 91 3.89 0.39 21.10
C TRP A 91 4.15 1.62 20.22
N GLY A 92 3.28 1.88 19.22
CA GLY A 92 3.40 3.04 18.34
C GLY A 92 3.28 4.37 19.10
N ARG A 93 2.30 4.48 20.02
CA ARG A 93 2.13 5.66 20.89
C ARG A 93 3.32 5.84 21.84
N GLY A 94 3.88 4.76 22.36
CA GLY A 94 5.09 4.76 23.17
C GLY A 94 6.28 5.34 22.41
N CYS A 95 6.49 4.92 21.15
CA CYS A 95 7.51 5.51 20.28
C CYS A 95 7.29 7.02 20.08
N SER A 96 6.08 7.46 19.73
CA SER A 96 5.80 8.89 19.57
C SER A 96 6.01 9.68 20.87
N ALA A 97 5.52 9.16 22.00
CA ALA A 97 5.62 9.84 23.30
C ALA A 97 7.08 9.99 23.74
N LEU A 98 7.87 8.92 23.69
CA LEU A 98 9.29 8.96 24.04
C LEU A 98 10.09 9.85 23.08
N GLY A 99 9.76 9.79 21.79
CA GLY A 99 10.36 10.64 20.79
C GLY A 99 10.15 12.13 21.08
N TYR A 100 8.91 12.57 21.31
CA TYR A 100 8.62 13.96 21.66
C TYR A 100 9.12 14.37 23.05
N ALA A 101 9.09 13.47 24.04
CA ALA A 101 9.60 13.75 25.38
C ALA A 101 11.11 14.11 25.40
N THR A 102 11.85 13.67 24.39
CA THR A 102 13.31 13.87 24.27
C THR A 102 13.72 14.80 23.13
N ALA A 103 12.79 15.19 22.25
CA ALA A 103 13.08 15.97 21.04
C ALA A 103 13.54 17.41 21.29
N TRP A 104 13.41 17.93 22.52
CA TRP A 104 13.82 19.29 22.88
C TRP A 104 15.26 19.40 23.39
N ILE A 105 15.88 18.27 23.77
CA ILE A 105 17.21 18.23 24.42
C ILE A 105 18.31 18.67 23.42
N ALA A 106 18.16 18.28 22.16
CA ALA A 106 18.92 18.72 20.99
C ALA A 106 18.22 18.15 19.74
N PRO A 107 18.60 18.55 18.51
CA PRO A 107 18.38 17.68 17.36
C PRO A 107 18.93 16.29 17.69
N ASN A 108 18.03 15.32 17.82
CA ASN A 108 18.30 14.01 18.37
C ASN A 108 17.76 12.97 17.38
N PRO A 109 18.66 12.35 16.58
CA PRO A 109 18.26 11.33 15.61
C PRO A 109 17.44 10.20 16.22
N ILE A 110 17.65 9.86 17.50
CA ILE A 110 16.88 8.84 18.21
C ILE A 110 15.44 9.33 18.41
N SER A 111 15.24 10.59 18.81
CA SER A 111 13.90 11.18 18.91
C SER A 111 13.20 11.17 17.55
N ALA A 112 13.90 11.57 16.48
CA ALA A 112 13.35 11.55 15.13
C ALA A 112 12.95 10.14 14.67
N LEU A 113 13.80 9.13 14.92
CA LEU A 113 13.51 7.72 14.63
C LEU A 113 12.30 7.19 15.40
N LEU A 114 12.19 7.51 16.69
CA LEU A 114 11.05 7.10 17.52
C LEU A 114 9.75 7.78 17.06
N ILE A 115 9.80 9.07 16.75
CA ILE A 115 8.66 9.79 16.18
C ILE A 115 8.26 9.17 14.84
N ALA A 116 9.23 8.85 13.97
CA ALA A 116 8.98 8.21 12.67
C ALA A 116 8.37 6.82 12.82
N GLN A 117 8.91 5.96 13.70
CA GLN A 117 8.36 4.64 13.98
C GLN A 117 6.92 4.74 14.50
N GLY A 118 6.63 5.70 15.38
CA GLY A 118 5.26 5.93 15.88
C GLY A 118 4.29 6.39 14.79
N ASN A 119 4.75 7.23 13.85
CA ASN A 119 3.96 7.62 12.67
C ASN A 119 3.71 6.44 11.74
N THR A 120 4.76 5.70 11.38
CA THR A 120 4.67 4.50 10.54
C THR A 120 3.71 3.50 11.16
N ALA A 121 3.86 3.21 12.47
CA ALA A 121 2.97 2.33 13.20
C ALA A 121 1.50 2.78 13.16
N ARG A 122 1.25 4.07 13.37
CA ARG A 122 -0.10 4.63 13.28
C ARG A 122 -0.69 4.43 11.89
N TRP A 123 0.08 4.62 10.83
CA TRP A 123 -0.41 4.43 9.48
C TRP A 123 -0.59 2.94 9.14
N THR A 124 0.49 2.15 9.18
CA THR A 124 0.51 0.80 8.62
C THR A 124 -0.17 -0.24 9.50
N MET A 125 -0.17 -0.07 10.84
CA MET A 125 -0.79 -1.05 11.76
C MET A 125 -2.17 -0.63 12.26
N VAL A 126 -2.43 0.67 12.40
CA VAL A 126 -3.70 1.15 12.97
C VAL A 126 -4.65 1.60 11.88
N THR A 127 -4.29 2.67 11.16
CA THR A 127 -5.14 3.23 10.11
C THR A 127 -5.44 2.20 9.03
N HIS A 128 -4.41 1.58 8.46
CA HIS A 128 -4.55 0.68 7.32
C HIS A 128 -5.52 -0.46 7.64
N HIS A 129 -5.30 -1.21 8.72
CA HIS A 129 -6.17 -2.33 9.08
C HIS A 129 -7.58 -1.92 9.51
N ILE A 130 -7.75 -0.81 10.24
CA ILE A 130 -9.10 -0.33 10.61
C ILE A 130 -9.84 0.19 9.38
N ALA A 131 -9.17 0.90 8.48
CA ALA A 131 -9.76 1.41 7.23
C ALA A 131 -10.09 0.29 6.24
N HIS A 132 -9.45 -0.88 6.36
CA HIS A 132 -9.85 -2.13 5.72
C HIS A 132 -11.01 -2.86 6.38
N ARG A 133 -11.62 -2.28 7.43
CA ARG A 133 -12.68 -2.92 8.23
C ARG A 133 -12.20 -4.19 8.94
N GLY A 134 -10.89 -4.32 9.16
CA GLY A 134 -10.26 -5.49 9.79
C GLY A 134 -10.81 -5.81 11.18
N TYR A 135 -11.38 -4.81 11.86
CA TYR A 135 -11.87 -4.93 13.23
C TYR A 135 -13.40 -4.87 13.35
N ASP A 136 -14.15 -4.66 12.25
CA ASP A 136 -15.60 -4.45 12.28
C ASP A 136 -16.38 -5.66 12.82
N ARG A 137 -15.80 -6.86 12.73
CA ARG A 137 -16.39 -8.11 13.25
C ARG A 137 -15.91 -8.48 14.64
N VAL A 138 -15.00 -7.70 15.22
CA VAL A 138 -14.47 -7.99 16.56
C VAL A 138 -15.50 -7.57 17.61
N PRO A 139 -15.88 -8.45 18.55
CA PRO A 139 -16.83 -8.10 19.60
C PRO A 139 -16.37 -6.88 20.41
N ASP A 140 -17.32 -6.01 20.76
CA ASP A 140 -17.10 -4.82 21.62
C ASP A 140 -16.05 -3.82 21.09
N VAL A 141 -15.75 -3.85 19.79
CA VAL A 141 -14.89 -2.84 19.16
C VAL A 141 -15.55 -1.46 19.29
N PRO A 142 -14.83 -0.44 19.80
CA PRO A 142 -15.35 0.92 19.81
C PRO A 142 -15.64 1.42 18.39
N GLU A 143 -16.72 2.19 18.19
CA GLU A 143 -17.10 2.68 16.85
C GLU A 143 -15.95 3.41 16.13
N HIS A 144 -15.14 4.17 16.86
CA HIS A 144 -13.98 4.87 16.31
C HIS A 144 -12.81 3.97 15.92
N GLN A 145 -12.90 2.66 16.14
CA GLN A 145 -11.96 1.64 15.68
C GLN A 145 -12.60 0.71 14.64
N THR A 146 -13.73 1.12 14.07
CA THR A 146 -14.37 0.47 12.92
C THR A 146 -14.12 1.27 11.65
N GLY A 147 -14.28 0.64 10.50
CA GLY A 147 -14.18 1.33 9.21
C GLY A 147 -15.21 2.45 9.04
N ARG A 148 -16.33 2.40 9.77
CA ARG A 148 -17.37 3.45 9.77
C ARG A 148 -16.99 4.68 10.58
N GLY A 149 -16.38 4.50 11.76
CA GLY A 149 -16.14 5.60 12.70
C GLY A 149 -14.71 6.13 12.74
N PHE A 150 -13.73 5.38 12.24
CA PHE A 150 -12.32 5.76 12.32
C PHE A 150 -11.99 6.95 11.41
N ALA A 151 -11.30 7.95 11.96
CA ALA A 151 -10.83 9.13 11.23
C ALA A 151 -11.94 9.89 10.46
N VAL A 152 -13.18 9.88 10.98
CA VAL A 152 -14.33 10.62 10.41
C VAL A 152 -14.48 11.99 11.06
N GLY A 153 -14.74 13.02 10.24
CA GLY A 153 -14.90 14.40 10.71
C GLY A 153 -13.67 14.90 11.46
N TRP A 154 -13.88 15.55 12.60
CA TRP A 154 -12.79 16.10 13.41
C TRP A 154 -11.84 15.02 13.96
N ARG A 155 -12.34 13.78 14.15
CA ARG A 155 -11.53 12.67 14.65
C ARG A 155 -10.39 12.30 13.73
N ARG A 156 -10.45 12.67 12.43
CA ARG A 156 -9.32 12.53 11.51
C ARG A 156 -8.01 13.04 12.13
N PHE A 157 -8.04 14.19 12.79
CA PHE A 157 -6.83 14.80 13.35
C PHE A 157 -6.35 14.14 14.65
N LEU A 158 -7.18 13.31 15.30
CA LEU A 158 -6.79 12.49 16.44
C LEU A 158 -6.33 11.09 16.03
N ASP A 159 -7.12 10.44 15.18
CA ASP A 159 -6.96 9.05 14.80
C ASP A 159 -5.80 8.93 13.79
N TRP A 160 -5.80 9.74 12.73
CA TRP A 160 -4.79 9.72 11.68
C TRP A 160 -4.50 11.12 11.10
N PRO A 161 -3.78 11.98 11.85
CA PRO A 161 -3.27 13.22 11.30
C PRO A 161 -2.13 12.90 10.32
N ASP A 162 -2.39 12.99 9.02
CA ASP A 162 -1.41 12.75 7.95
C ASP A 162 -1.68 13.67 6.74
N TRP A 163 -0.73 13.73 5.80
CA TRP A 163 -0.91 14.36 4.49
C TRP A 163 -2.04 13.71 3.70
N ILE A 164 -2.31 12.44 3.97
CA ILE A 164 -3.25 11.63 3.21
C ILE A 164 -4.68 11.86 3.74
N HIS A 165 -5.64 12.02 2.85
CA HIS A 165 -7.05 12.10 3.22
C HIS A 165 -7.62 10.69 3.44
N PRO A 166 -8.29 10.38 4.58
CA PRO A 166 -8.81 9.04 4.88
C PRO A 166 -9.69 8.47 3.78
N ASP A 167 -10.64 9.24 3.24
CA ASP A 167 -11.52 8.77 2.17
C ASP A 167 -10.79 8.61 0.84
N ALA A 168 -9.77 9.42 0.59
CA ALA A 168 -8.96 9.29 -0.62
C ALA A 168 -8.11 8.01 -0.57
N TRP A 169 -7.53 7.73 0.61
CA TRP A 169 -6.83 6.49 0.87
C TRP A 169 -7.73 5.26 0.74
N ARG A 170 -8.93 5.28 1.36
CA ARG A 170 -9.91 4.18 1.23
C ARG A 170 -10.27 3.94 -0.23
N HIS A 171 -10.46 5.00 -1.01
CA HIS A 171 -10.79 4.89 -2.41
C HIS A 171 -9.65 4.24 -3.21
N GLU A 172 -8.46 4.83 -3.19
CA GLU A 172 -7.33 4.33 -3.96
C GLU A 172 -6.92 2.93 -3.46
N HIS A 173 -6.65 2.78 -2.16
CA HIS A 173 -6.09 1.56 -1.61
C HIS A 173 -7.10 0.41 -1.61
N ASN A 174 -8.33 0.62 -1.11
CA ASN A 174 -9.30 -0.49 -1.00
C ASN A 174 -9.97 -0.78 -2.34
N ALA A 175 -10.32 0.25 -3.14
CA ALA A 175 -11.13 0.05 -4.35
C ALA A 175 -10.27 -0.19 -5.59
N LEU A 176 -9.13 0.50 -5.71
CA LEU A 176 -8.27 0.40 -6.89
C LEU A 176 -7.16 -0.64 -6.67
N HIS A 177 -6.32 -0.48 -5.66
CA HIS A 177 -5.17 -1.36 -5.44
C HIS A 177 -5.60 -2.81 -5.16
N HIS A 178 -6.31 -3.07 -4.07
CA HIS A 178 -6.78 -4.44 -3.73
C HIS A 178 -7.67 -5.08 -4.80
N GLY A 179 -8.41 -4.26 -5.55
CA GLY A 179 -9.30 -4.73 -6.61
C GLY A 179 -8.58 -5.11 -7.91
N ASN A 180 -7.34 -4.64 -8.09
CA ASN A 180 -6.59 -4.71 -9.34
C ASN A 180 -5.10 -5.05 -9.12
N THR A 181 -4.70 -5.64 -8.00
CA THR A 181 -3.28 -5.89 -7.64
C THR A 181 -2.44 -6.43 -8.80
N GLY A 182 -1.39 -5.70 -9.17
CA GLY A 182 -0.48 -6.03 -10.26
C GLY A 182 -1.06 -5.86 -11.66
N GLU A 183 -2.32 -5.44 -11.82
CA GLU A 183 -2.90 -5.06 -13.12
C GLU A 183 -2.46 -3.65 -13.53
N THR A 184 -2.57 -3.31 -14.81
CA THR A 184 -2.21 -1.96 -15.31
C THR A 184 -3.03 -0.81 -14.70
N SER A 185 -4.16 -1.13 -14.07
CA SER A 185 -4.98 -0.15 -13.34
C SER A 185 -4.67 -0.09 -11.83
N ASP A 186 -3.70 -0.86 -11.35
CA ASP A 186 -3.22 -0.78 -9.98
C ASP A 186 -2.40 0.51 -9.79
N PRO A 187 -2.82 1.44 -8.91
CA PRO A 187 -2.05 2.65 -8.60
C PRO A 187 -0.68 2.36 -7.97
N ASP A 188 -0.45 1.14 -7.47
CA ASP A 188 0.81 0.72 -6.85
C ASP A 188 1.72 -0.06 -7.83
N LEU A 189 1.38 -0.14 -9.13
CA LEU A 189 2.23 -0.78 -10.13
C LEU A 189 3.46 0.09 -10.45
N VAL A 190 4.50 -0.06 -9.62
CA VAL A 190 5.75 0.71 -9.69
C VAL A 190 6.38 0.74 -11.08
N GLU A 191 6.36 -0.39 -11.80
CA GLU A 191 6.95 -0.45 -13.15
C GLU A 191 6.28 0.55 -14.11
N GLU A 192 4.95 0.61 -14.11
CA GLU A 192 4.16 1.51 -14.95
C GLU A 192 4.32 2.98 -14.50
N ASN A 193 4.23 3.23 -13.19
CA ASN A 193 4.33 4.56 -12.61
C ASN A 193 5.69 5.23 -12.86
N MET A 194 6.74 4.42 -13.05
CA MET A 194 8.10 4.88 -13.28
C MET A 194 8.53 4.81 -14.75
N GLU A 195 7.62 4.54 -15.69
CA GLU A 195 7.97 4.36 -17.10
C GLU A 195 8.66 5.60 -17.70
N TRP A 196 8.25 6.80 -17.29
CA TRP A 196 8.90 8.05 -17.70
C TRP A 196 10.38 8.12 -17.27
N LEU A 197 10.73 7.59 -16.10
CA LEU A 197 12.11 7.55 -15.61
C LEU A 197 12.88 6.40 -16.26
N ARG A 198 12.23 5.25 -16.41
CA ARG A 198 12.78 4.05 -17.06
C ARG A 198 13.21 4.34 -18.49
N GLN A 199 12.33 4.99 -19.28
CA GLN A 199 12.58 5.36 -20.67
C GLN A 199 13.46 6.61 -20.86
N SER A 200 13.73 7.38 -19.80
CA SER A 200 14.58 8.57 -19.93
C SER A 200 16.04 8.23 -20.24
N ASP A 201 16.72 9.12 -20.97
CA ASP A 201 18.17 9.05 -21.26
C ASP A 201 19.05 9.54 -20.10
N LEU A 202 18.46 9.76 -18.91
CA LEU A 202 19.21 10.23 -17.74
C LEU A 202 20.28 9.21 -17.32
N PRO A 203 21.48 9.66 -16.91
CA PRO A 203 22.48 8.77 -16.33
C PRO A 203 21.92 8.01 -15.13
N LEU A 204 22.36 6.77 -14.95
CA LEU A 204 21.84 5.89 -13.89
C LEU A 204 21.94 6.52 -12.49
N VAL A 205 23.01 7.28 -12.21
CA VAL A 205 23.17 8.01 -10.94
C VAL A 205 22.07 9.05 -10.74
N ALA A 206 21.66 9.77 -11.79
CA ALA A 206 20.56 10.72 -11.72
C ALA A 206 19.21 10.01 -11.49
N LYS A 207 18.98 8.85 -12.13
CA LYS A 207 17.78 8.04 -11.88
C LYS A 207 17.70 7.59 -10.41
N HIS A 208 18.81 7.13 -9.84
CA HIS A 208 18.87 6.77 -8.42
C HIS A 208 18.66 7.98 -7.50
N ALA A 209 19.21 9.16 -7.84
CA ALA A 209 18.98 10.37 -7.07
C ALA A 209 17.50 10.79 -7.07
N ILE A 210 16.80 10.64 -8.20
CA ILE A 210 15.36 10.87 -8.30
C ILE A 210 14.59 9.88 -7.42
N VAL A 211 14.91 8.59 -7.48
CA VAL A 211 14.27 7.57 -6.62
C VAL A 211 14.55 7.84 -5.15
N ALA A 212 15.76 8.25 -4.78
CA ALA A 212 16.10 8.62 -3.41
C ALA A 212 15.33 9.87 -2.93
N PHE A 213 15.15 10.86 -3.81
CA PHE A 213 14.30 12.01 -3.52
C PHE A 213 12.86 11.56 -3.23
N PHE A 214 12.27 10.74 -4.10
CA PHE A 214 10.94 10.20 -3.86
C PHE A 214 10.89 9.38 -2.57
N ALA A 215 11.85 8.51 -2.29
CA ALA A 215 11.88 7.76 -1.03
C ALA A 215 11.82 8.67 0.21
N CYS A 216 12.39 9.88 0.14
CA CYS A 216 12.35 10.87 1.22
C CYS A 216 11.05 11.69 1.30
N THR A 217 10.25 11.76 0.24
CA THR A 217 9.12 12.72 0.15
C THR A 217 7.81 12.14 -0.39
N TRP A 218 7.78 10.87 -0.80
CA TRP A 218 6.70 10.31 -1.62
C TRP A 218 5.31 10.45 -1.02
N LYS A 219 5.15 10.45 0.32
CA LYS A 219 3.85 10.67 0.95
C LYS A 219 3.24 12.00 0.50
N LEU A 220 4.03 13.07 0.49
CA LEU A 220 3.58 14.40 0.09
C LEU A 220 3.67 14.60 -1.42
N THR A 221 4.74 14.15 -2.07
CA THR A 221 4.99 14.45 -3.48
C THR A 221 4.27 13.54 -4.47
N TYR A 222 3.82 12.37 -4.02
CA TYR A 222 3.15 11.37 -4.85
C TYR A 222 1.84 10.90 -4.22
N TYR A 223 1.89 10.26 -3.06
CA TYR A 223 0.78 9.44 -2.57
C TYR A 223 -0.43 10.27 -2.13
N ALA A 224 -0.24 11.30 -1.31
CA ALA A 224 -1.32 12.20 -0.90
C ALA A 224 -1.99 12.94 -2.08
N PRO A 225 -1.26 13.58 -3.02
CA PRO A 225 -1.90 14.22 -4.15
C PRO A 225 -2.53 13.23 -5.13
N ASN A 226 -1.93 12.04 -5.35
CA ASN A 226 -2.48 11.01 -6.24
C ASN A 226 -3.82 10.49 -5.72
N THR A 227 -3.84 9.98 -4.48
CA THR A 227 -5.06 9.50 -3.80
C THR A 227 -6.14 10.56 -3.84
N PHE A 228 -5.80 11.80 -3.50
CA PHE A 228 -6.74 12.91 -3.37
C PHE A 228 -7.36 13.28 -4.72
N LEU A 229 -6.55 13.44 -5.78
CA LEU A 229 -7.05 13.82 -7.09
C LEU A 229 -7.88 12.69 -7.73
N GLU A 230 -7.50 11.41 -7.58
CA GLU A 230 -8.32 10.28 -8.02
C GLU A 230 -9.67 10.24 -7.30
N TRP A 231 -9.66 10.43 -5.98
CA TRP A 231 -10.89 10.50 -5.20
C TRP A 231 -11.79 11.70 -5.58
N ARG A 232 -11.22 12.86 -5.86
CA ARG A 232 -11.96 14.03 -6.38
C ARG A 232 -12.53 13.78 -7.77
N ARG A 233 -11.77 13.12 -8.64
CA ARG A 233 -12.21 12.71 -9.99
C ARG A 233 -13.45 11.83 -9.93
N VAL A 234 -13.46 10.84 -9.02
CA VAL A 234 -14.64 9.97 -8.81
C VAL A 234 -15.83 10.72 -8.23
N GLN A 235 -15.62 11.66 -7.30
CA GLN A 235 -16.71 12.49 -6.77
C GLN A 235 -17.38 13.33 -7.86
N ARG A 236 -16.60 13.96 -8.74
CA ARG A 236 -17.12 14.74 -9.88
C ARG A 236 -17.92 13.86 -10.84
N ARG A 237 -17.41 12.67 -11.18
CA ARG A 237 -18.16 11.67 -11.97
C ARG A 237 -19.50 11.31 -11.32
N ARG A 238 -19.53 11.10 -10.00
CA ARG A 238 -20.77 10.81 -9.25
C ARG A 238 -21.72 12.00 -9.21
N ALA A 239 -21.21 13.23 -9.25
CA ALA A 239 -21.99 14.45 -9.38
C ALA A 239 -22.50 14.70 -10.82
N GLY A 240 -22.20 13.80 -11.77
CA GLY A 240 -22.67 13.88 -13.15
C GLY A 240 -21.74 14.64 -14.09
N GLU A 241 -20.55 15.06 -13.64
CA GLU A 241 -19.56 15.69 -14.50
C GLU A 241 -18.94 14.66 -15.47
N GLN A 242 -18.77 15.07 -16.73
CA GLN A 242 -18.09 14.25 -17.72
C GLN A 242 -16.60 14.22 -17.42
N ASP A 243 -16.03 13.02 -17.41
CA ASP A 243 -14.60 12.84 -17.35
C ASP A 243 -14.05 12.74 -18.78
N ASP A 244 -13.27 13.74 -19.15
CA ASP A 244 -12.62 13.87 -20.46
C ASP A 244 -11.49 12.85 -20.69
N GLY A 245 -11.15 12.05 -19.68
CA GLY A 245 -10.08 11.06 -19.75
C GLY A 245 -8.69 11.65 -19.58
N THR A 246 -8.56 12.94 -19.28
CA THR A 246 -7.26 13.60 -19.09
C THR A 246 -6.50 12.93 -17.93
N PRO A 247 -5.20 12.60 -18.10
CA PRO A 247 -4.39 12.06 -17.01
C PRO A 247 -4.25 13.03 -15.84
N ILE A 248 -4.24 12.50 -14.62
CA ILE A 248 -4.01 13.31 -13.42
C ILE A 248 -2.61 13.90 -13.45
N ARG A 249 -2.50 15.20 -13.21
CA ARG A 249 -1.24 15.91 -13.05
C ARG A 249 -1.04 16.20 -11.58
N LEU A 250 -0.21 15.41 -10.88
CA LEU A 250 0.00 15.53 -9.43
C LEU A 250 0.33 16.96 -8.97
N ILE A 251 1.08 17.70 -9.79
CA ILE A 251 1.45 19.09 -9.50
C ILE A 251 0.24 20.03 -9.37
N SER A 252 -0.91 19.71 -10.01
CA SER A 252 -2.12 20.54 -9.90
C SER A 252 -2.73 20.50 -8.50
N ALA A 253 -2.48 19.46 -7.70
CA ALA A 253 -2.89 19.43 -6.30
C ALA A 253 -2.24 20.57 -5.49
N PHE A 254 -1.09 21.08 -5.93
CA PHE A 254 -0.37 22.14 -5.24
C PHE A 254 -0.72 23.54 -5.71
N ASP A 255 -1.54 23.71 -6.74
CA ASP A 255 -1.97 25.03 -7.24
C ASP A 255 -3.13 25.58 -6.38
N PRO A 256 -2.88 26.54 -5.47
CA PRO A 256 -3.91 27.06 -4.58
C PRO A 256 -4.94 27.95 -5.29
N PHE A 257 -4.78 28.21 -6.59
CA PHE A 257 -5.74 28.97 -7.39
C PHE A 257 -6.80 28.08 -8.05
N THR A 258 -6.61 26.76 -8.06
CA THR A 258 -7.64 25.79 -8.49
C THR A 258 -8.54 25.36 -7.33
N GLU A 259 -9.73 24.84 -7.63
CA GLU A 259 -10.62 24.31 -6.58
C GLU A 259 -9.99 23.09 -5.90
N GLU A 260 -9.44 22.16 -6.69
CA GLU A 260 -8.79 20.95 -6.21
C GLU A 260 -7.59 21.27 -5.33
N GLY A 261 -6.74 22.22 -5.75
CA GLY A 261 -5.59 22.60 -4.96
C GLY A 261 -5.96 23.33 -3.67
N ARG A 262 -6.95 24.24 -3.68
CA ARG A 262 -7.49 24.81 -2.42
C ARG A 262 -7.99 23.73 -1.48
N SER A 263 -8.73 22.76 -2.00
CA SER A 263 -9.26 21.66 -1.21
C SER A 263 -8.14 20.77 -0.64
N PHE A 264 -7.13 20.45 -1.44
CA PHE A 264 -5.96 19.68 -0.99
C PHE A 264 -5.18 20.43 0.09
N TRP A 265 -4.87 21.71 -0.11
CA TRP A 265 -4.19 22.53 0.89
C TRP A 265 -4.99 22.62 2.19
N ALA A 266 -6.30 22.91 2.12
CA ALA A 266 -7.15 23.11 3.29
C ALA A 266 -7.40 21.81 4.07
N THR A 267 -7.49 20.66 3.39
CA THR A 267 -7.84 19.39 4.04
C THR A 267 -6.64 18.50 4.33
N CYS A 268 -5.53 18.65 3.63
CA CYS A 268 -4.38 17.76 3.72
C CYS A 268 -3.11 18.49 4.18
N VAL A 269 -2.66 19.47 3.42
CA VAL A 269 -1.34 20.10 3.64
C VAL A 269 -1.32 20.98 4.89
N LEU A 270 -2.20 21.98 4.98
CA LEU A 270 -2.19 22.96 6.08
C LEU A 270 -2.49 22.33 7.44
N PRO A 271 -3.50 21.44 7.61
CA PRO A 271 -3.78 20.85 8.91
C PRO A 271 -2.64 19.99 9.42
N TYR A 272 -2.05 19.14 8.56
CA TYR A 272 -0.94 18.29 8.96
C TYR A 272 0.32 19.12 9.22
N ALA A 273 0.71 20.01 8.31
CA ALA A 273 1.89 20.84 8.48
C ALA A 273 1.78 21.76 9.70
N GLY A 274 0.62 22.40 9.88
CA GLY A 274 0.32 23.26 11.01
C GLY A 274 0.39 22.51 12.34
N LEU A 275 -0.18 21.30 12.43
CA LEU A 275 -0.07 20.47 13.63
C LEU A 275 1.37 20.03 13.88
N ARG A 276 2.01 19.46 12.85
CA ARG A 276 3.26 18.71 12.98
C ARG A 276 4.49 19.58 13.15
N PHE A 277 4.54 20.69 12.42
CA PHE A 277 5.68 21.58 12.35
C PHE A 277 5.42 22.95 12.99
N GLY A 278 4.16 23.26 13.33
CA GLY A 278 3.80 24.48 14.06
C GLY A 278 3.40 24.20 15.51
N ALA A 279 2.23 23.60 15.70
CA ALA A 279 1.61 23.43 17.01
C ALA A 279 2.43 22.53 17.94
N LEU A 280 2.88 21.36 17.48
CA LEU A 280 3.68 20.44 18.31
C LEU A 280 5.00 21.07 18.78
N PRO A 281 5.84 21.68 17.91
CA PRO A 281 7.00 22.44 18.38
C PRO A 281 6.65 23.59 19.33
N ALA A 282 5.56 24.34 19.07
CA ALA A 282 5.17 25.47 19.89
C ALA A 282 4.80 25.09 21.34
N LEU A 283 4.35 23.86 21.59
CA LEU A 283 4.11 23.33 22.95
C LEU A 283 5.38 23.34 23.82
N PHE A 284 6.56 23.38 23.22
CA PHE A 284 7.85 23.43 23.92
C PHE A 284 8.35 24.86 24.18
N SER A 285 7.56 25.88 23.85
CA SER A 285 7.91 27.28 24.12
C SER A 285 8.24 27.61 25.58
N PRO A 286 7.65 26.97 26.63
CA PRO A 286 8.08 27.19 28.01
C PRO A 286 9.54 26.77 28.29
N LEU A 287 10.12 25.90 27.46
CA LEU A 287 11.52 25.48 27.55
C LEU A 287 12.46 26.38 26.72
N GLY A 288 11.94 27.41 26.07
CA GLY A 288 12.69 28.39 25.29
C GLY A 288 12.80 28.09 23.79
N PRO A 289 13.32 29.04 23.00
CA PRO A 289 13.37 28.94 21.54
C PRO A 289 14.23 27.78 21.02
N TRP A 290 15.27 27.37 21.77
CA TRP A 290 16.08 26.20 21.43
C TRP A 290 15.27 24.90 21.43
N ALA A 291 14.38 24.72 22.42
CA ALA A 291 13.53 23.55 22.52
C ALA A 291 12.53 23.50 21.35
N VAL A 292 11.89 24.64 21.03
CA VAL A 292 10.99 24.76 19.87
C VAL A 292 11.72 24.42 18.57
N GLY A 293 12.90 25.00 18.34
CA GLY A 293 13.72 24.72 17.15
C GLY A 293 14.15 23.26 17.05
N SER A 294 14.56 22.66 18.17
CA SER A 294 14.96 21.25 18.23
C SER A 294 13.81 20.30 17.90
N VAL A 295 12.61 20.55 18.45
CA VAL A 295 11.41 19.75 18.16
C VAL A 295 10.99 19.91 16.71
N PHE A 296 11.04 21.14 16.15
CA PHE A 296 10.78 21.36 14.74
C PHE A 296 11.73 20.56 13.84
N LEU A 297 13.04 20.64 14.07
CA LEU A 297 14.04 19.90 13.28
C LEU A 297 13.87 18.38 13.41
N ASN A 298 13.62 17.89 14.62
CA ASN A 298 13.34 16.46 14.84
C ASN A 298 12.03 16.03 14.16
N SER A 299 10.99 16.86 14.13
CA SER A 299 9.75 16.57 13.40
C SER A 299 9.99 16.51 11.89
N VAL A 300 10.77 17.43 11.31
CA VAL A 300 11.14 17.42 9.88
C VAL A 300 11.95 16.17 9.56
N PHE A 301 12.93 15.84 10.38
CA PHE A 301 13.74 14.64 10.16
C PHE A 301 12.91 13.36 10.32
N ALA A 302 12.02 13.31 11.31
CA ALA A 302 11.09 12.20 11.48
C ALA A 302 10.16 12.03 10.28
N GLU A 303 9.76 13.12 9.62
CA GLU A 303 8.95 13.03 8.39
C GLU A 303 9.72 12.37 7.26
N VAL A 304 10.99 12.77 7.03
CA VAL A 304 11.86 12.13 6.04
C VAL A 304 12.04 10.64 6.36
N LEU A 305 12.30 10.30 7.63
CA LEU A 305 12.45 8.91 8.08
C LEU A 305 11.14 8.10 7.90
N THR A 306 9.98 8.71 8.19
CA THR A 306 8.67 8.08 7.96
C THR A 306 8.47 7.77 6.47
N ASN A 307 8.86 8.70 5.58
CA ASN A 307 8.78 8.49 4.13
C ASN A 307 9.69 7.35 3.69
N ILE A 308 10.96 7.34 4.12
CA ILE A 308 11.92 6.27 3.77
C ILE A 308 11.42 4.91 4.29
N GLN A 309 11.00 4.85 5.55
CA GLN A 309 10.52 3.61 6.15
C GLN A 309 9.29 3.08 5.42
N SER A 310 8.27 3.91 5.21
CA SER A 310 7.05 3.50 4.49
C SER A 310 7.32 3.14 3.03
N PHE A 311 8.25 3.83 2.35
CA PHE A 311 8.68 3.51 0.99
C PHE A 311 9.33 2.11 0.91
N ILE A 312 10.17 1.76 1.89
CA ILE A 312 10.86 0.47 1.97
C ILE A 312 9.90 -0.66 2.40
N LEU A 313 8.86 -0.35 3.19
CA LEU A 313 7.91 -1.35 3.66
C LEU A 313 6.78 -1.63 2.66
N ILE A 314 6.23 -0.59 2.00
CA ILE A 314 5.02 -0.70 1.16
C ILE A 314 5.37 -1.14 -0.27
N GLY A 315 6.12 -0.32 -1.00
CA GLY A 315 6.34 -0.55 -2.43
C GLY A 315 7.00 -1.91 -2.78
N PRO A 316 8.04 -2.36 -2.06
CA PRO A 316 8.73 -3.60 -2.40
C PRO A 316 7.90 -4.87 -2.24
N ASN A 317 6.74 -4.76 -1.60
CA ASN A 317 5.77 -5.85 -1.50
C ASN A 317 5.08 -6.17 -2.84
N HIS A 318 5.14 -5.27 -3.81
CA HIS A 318 4.49 -5.41 -5.12
C HIS A 318 5.44 -5.34 -6.31
N ALA A 319 6.75 -5.17 -6.06
CA ALA A 319 7.73 -4.98 -7.12
C ALA A 319 8.87 -5.99 -7.02
N GLY A 320 9.26 -6.52 -8.17
CA GLY A 320 10.42 -7.39 -8.35
C GLY A 320 10.34 -8.18 -9.65
N GLU A 321 11.50 -8.52 -10.20
CA GLU A 321 11.62 -9.35 -11.41
C GLU A 321 11.13 -10.81 -11.23
N ASP A 322 10.80 -11.17 -10.00
CA ASP A 322 10.22 -12.43 -9.60
C ASP A 322 8.71 -12.36 -9.31
N LEU A 323 8.10 -11.17 -9.35
CA LEU A 323 6.66 -10.98 -9.22
C LEU A 323 6.00 -10.77 -10.57
N TYR A 324 4.72 -11.15 -10.63
CA TYR A 324 3.91 -11.01 -11.82
C TYR A 324 3.11 -9.72 -11.81
N ARG A 325 3.07 -9.07 -12.98
CA ARG A 325 2.07 -8.09 -13.38
C ARG A 325 1.14 -8.70 -14.44
N PHE A 326 -0.05 -8.16 -14.55
CA PHE A 326 -1.12 -8.74 -15.35
C PHE A 326 -1.75 -7.73 -16.31
N GLU A 327 -2.06 -8.20 -17.51
CA GLU A 327 -2.87 -7.44 -18.45
C GLU A 327 -4.34 -7.73 -18.21
N GLY A 328 -5.10 -6.67 -17.90
CA GLY A 328 -6.54 -6.74 -17.69
C GLY A 328 -6.98 -7.56 -16.47
N ARG A 329 -8.30 -7.62 -16.32
CA ARG A 329 -8.94 -8.17 -15.12
C ARG A 329 -8.84 -9.69 -15.03
N ALA A 330 -8.71 -10.20 -13.80
CA ALA A 330 -8.88 -11.62 -13.52
C ALA A 330 -10.24 -12.14 -14.05
N LYS A 331 -10.25 -13.30 -14.71
CA LYS A 331 -11.45 -13.85 -15.37
C LYS A 331 -12.36 -14.61 -14.40
N SER A 332 -11.84 -15.01 -13.25
CA SER A 332 -12.57 -15.73 -12.20
C SER A 332 -12.01 -15.42 -10.82
N HIS A 333 -12.80 -15.68 -9.76
CA HIS A 333 -12.33 -15.57 -8.38
C HIS A 333 -11.12 -16.49 -8.11
N SER A 334 -11.09 -17.67 -8.73
CA SER A 334 -9.98 -18.61 -8.60
C SER A 334 -8.68 -18.04 -9.18
N GLU A 335 -8.76 -17.40 -10.35
CA GLU A 335 -7.62 -16.71 -10.94
C GLU A 335 -7.19 -15.50 -10.10
N PHE A 336 -8.15 -14.69 -9.64
CA PHE A 336 -7.88 -13.56 -8.75
C PHE A 336 -7.09 -13.98 -7.52
N SER A 337 -7.49 -15.08 -6.85
CA SER A 337 -6.81 -15.59 -5.66
C SER A 337 -5.35 -15.98 -5.94
N VAL A 338 -5.07 -16.60 -7.10
CA VAL A 338 -3.68 -16.93 -7.50
C VAL A 338 -2.89 -15.65 -7.77
N ARG A 339 -3.47 -14.68 -8.49
CA ARG A 339 -2.84 -13.39 -8.81
C ARG A 339 -2.44 -12.61 -7.55
N GLN A 340 -3.30 -12.62 -6.51
CA GLN A 340 -2.98 -11.98 -5.23
C GLN A 340 -1.71 -12.56 -4.58
N VAL A 341 -1.50 -13.87 -4.69
CA VAL A 341 -0.29 -14.51 -4.15
C VAL A 341 0.95 -14.21 -4.99
N ILE A 342 0.88 -14.43 -6.31
CA ILE A 342 2.07 -14.34 -7.17
C ILE A 342 2.43 -12.90 -7.59
N GLY A 343 1.53 -11.94 -7.34
CA GLY A 343 1.75 -10.51 -7.52
C GLY A 343 2.19 -9.78 -6.24
N SER A 344 2.36 -10.50 -5.13
CA SER A 344 2.82 -9.93 -3.86
C SER A 344 3.89 -10.79 -3.19
N VAL A 345 4.56 -10.24 -2.17
CA VAL A 345 5.62 -10.93 -1.42
C VAL A 345 5.46 -10.68 0.07
N ASN A 346 5.93 -11.62 0.89
CA ASN A 346 6.05 -11.43 2.33
C ASN A 346 7.50 -11.13 2.75
N TYR A 347 7.67 -10.48 3.91
CA TYR A 347 8.98 -10.33 4.56
C TYR A 347 9.17 -11.39 5.66
N ALA A 348 10.08 -11.16 6.60
CA ALA A 348 10.18 -11.98 7.80
C ALA A 348 8.89 -11.87 8.63
N THR A 349 8.33 -12.99 9.06
CA THR A 349 7.05 -13.09 9.78
C THR A 349 7.21 -13.90 11.07
N GLY A 350 6.23 -13.79 11.99
CA GLY A 350 6.01 -14.79 13.03
C GLY A 350 6.24 -14.32 14.47
N SER A 351 6.44 -13.01 14.69
CA SER A 351 6.45 -12.47 16.05
C SER A 351 6.11 -10.98 16.05
N ASP A 352 5.39 -10.52 17.07
CA ASP A 352 4.96 -9.12 17.16
C ASP A 352 6.11 -8.12 17.08
N VAL A 353 7.31 -8.46 17.58
CA VAL A 353 8.49 -7.57 17.47
C VAL A 353 8.90 -7.41 16.02
N VAL A 354 9.06 -8.51 15.29
CA VAL A 354 9.41 -8.49 13.86
C VAL A 354 8.31 -7.78 13.06
N ASP A 355 7.06 -8.10 13.35
CA ASP A 355 5.90 -7.58 12.63
C ASP A 355 5.71 -6.08 12.88
N PHE A 356 5.99 -5.59 14.10
CA PHE A 356 5.93 -4.17 14.44
C PHE A 356 6.94 -3.33 13.63
N PHE A 357 8.16 -3.82 13.46
CA PHE A 357 9.17 -3.12 12.67
C PHE A 357 8.90 -3.17 11.16
N HIS A 358 8.19 -4.20 10.69
CA HIS A 358 7.66 -4.25 9.32
C HIS A 358 6.28 -3.60 9.18
N GLY A 359 5.73 -3.04 10.26
CA GLY A 359 4.43 -2.36 10.25
C GLY A 359 3.24 -3.26 9.92
N PHE A 360 3.33 -4.56 10.17
CA PHE A 360 2.40 -5.63 9.74
C PHE A 360 2.23 -5.78 8.22
N LEU A 361 3.03 -5.07 7.42
CA LEU A 361 3.06 -5.22 5.96
C LEU A 361 3.93 -6.39 5.50
N ASN A 362 4.53 -7.14 6.43
CA ASN A 362 5.25 -8.38 6.15
C ASN A 362 4.33 -9.57 5.83
N TYR A 363 3.01 -9.40 5.95
CA TYR A 363 1.96 -10.37 5.61
C TYR A 363 1.17 -9.95 4.35
N GLN A 364 1.86 -9.39 3.34
CA GLN A 364 1.19 -8.82 2.18
C GLN A 364 0.33 -9.84 1.42
N ILE A 365 0.80 -11.07 1.27
CA ILE A 365 0.05 -12.13 0.58
C ILE A 365 -1.29 -12.39 1.28
N GLU A 366 -1.27 -12.58 2.61
CA GLU A 366 -2.49 -12.82 3.38
C GLU A 366 -3.38 -11.57 3.43
N HIS A 367 -2.78 -10.38 3.48
CA HIS A 367 -3.48 -9.11 3.44
C HIS A 367 -4.25 -8.92 2.14
N HIS A 368 -3.64 -9.23 0.98
CA HIS A 368 -4.29 -9.14 -0.33
C HIS A 368 -5.35 -10.21 -0.56
N LEU A 369 -5.17 -11.40 0.02
CA LEU A 369 -6.23 -12.41 0.03
C LEU A 369 -7.43 -11.97 0.87
N TRP A 370 -7.19 -11.43 2.07
CA TRP A 370 -8.22 -11.09 3.05
C TRP A 370 -7.92 -9.78 3.80
N PRO A 371 -8.13 -8.62 3.17
CA PRO A 371 -7.75 -7.33 3.77
C PRO A 371 -8.56 -6.98 5.02
N HIS A 372 -9.75 -7.57 5.16
CA HIS A 372 -10.69 -7.36 6.26
C HIS A 372 -10.46 -8.29 7.46
N LEU A 373 -9.32 -8.98 7.55
CA LEU A 373 -8.93 -9.73 8.75
C LEU A 373 -8.13 -8.84 9.72
N PRO A 374 -8.28 -9.02 11.04
CA PRO A 374 -7.40 -8.40 12.03
C PRO A 374 -5.94 -8.85 11.87
N MET A 375 -4.98 -8.00 12.26
CA MET A 375 -3.54 -8.27 12.19
C MET A 375 -3.13 -9.64 12.78
N ARG A 376 -3.66 -9.97 13.96
CA ARG A 376 -3.39 -11.25 14.65
C ARG A 376 -3.82 -12.47 13.81
N GLN A 377 -4.85 -12.34 12.98
CA GLN A 377 -5.28 -13.42 12.10
C GLN A 377 -4.30 -13.64 10.93
N TYR A 378 -3.55 -12.62 10.50
CA TYR A 378 -2.50 -12.80 9.50
C TYR A 378 -1.36 -13.69 10.00
N GLN A 379 -0.96 -13.53 11.27
CA GLN A 379 0.03 -14.42 11.90
C GLN A 379 -0.41 -15.90 11.86
N ARG A 380 -1.71 -16.16 12.01
CA ARG A 380 -2.30 -17.51 11.95
C ARG A 380 -2.51 -18.01 10.53
N ALA A 381 -2.85 -17.11 9.61
CA ALA A 381 -3.08 -17.39 8.21
C ALA A 381 -1.78 -17.79 7.49
N GLN A 382 -0.70 -17.05 7.74
CA GLN A 382 0.54 -17.11 6.97
C GLN A 382 1.13 -18.52 6.77
N PRO A 383 1.38 -19.31 7.82
CA PRO A 383 1.92 -20.67 7.64
C PRO A 383 0.94 -21.59 6.90
N ARG A 384 -0.36 -21.37 7.05
CA ARG A 384 -1.42 -22.18 6.41
C ARG A 384 -1.58 -21.82 4.93
N VAL A 385 -1.56 -20.53 4.59
CA VAL A 385 -1.56 -20.06 3.19
C VAL A 385 -0.31 -20.55 2.48
N LYS A 386 0.87 -20.47 3.10
CA LYS A 386 2.12 -21.01 2.54
C LYS A 386 2.02 -22.51 2.24
N ALA A 387 1.49 -23.30 3.18
CA ALA A 387 1.29 -24.75 2.98
C ALA A 387 0.28 -25.05 1.85
N ILE A 388 -0.80 -24.26 1.74
CA ILE A 388 -1.75 -24.38 0.62
C ILE A 388 -1.05 -24.05 -0.70
N CYS A 389 -0.26 -22.98 -0.75
CA CYS A 389 0.49 -22.60 -1.96
C CYS A 389 1.43 -23.72 -2.42
N GLU A 390 2.18 -24.32 -1.48
CA GLU A 390 3.06 -25.48 -1.76
C GLU A 390 2.27 -26.68 -2.31
N LYS A 391 1.15 -27.04 -1.67
CA LYS A 391 0.28 -28.15 -2.10
C LYS A 391 -0.25 -28.01 -3.54
N TYR A 392 -0.45 -26.78 -4.01
CA TYR A 392 -1.01 -26.49 -5.34
C TYR A 392 0.01 -25.98 -6.35
N GLY A 393 1.29 -25.85 -5.98
CA GLY A 393 2.35 -25.36 -6.87
C GLY A 393 2.23 -23.87 -7.19
N VAL A 394 1.61 -23.07 -6.30
CA VAL A 394 1.55 -21.61 -6.42
C VAL A 394 2.80 -21.03 -5.76
N PRO A 395 3.66 -20.27 -6.47
CA PRO A 395 4.85 -19.67 -5.88
C PRO A 395 4.48 -18.72 -4.74
N TYR A 396 4.98 -19.02 -3.54
CA TYR A 396 4.85 -18.19 -2.36
C TYR A 396 6.21 -17.54 -2.08
N VAL A 397 6.34 -16.23 -2.33
CA VAL A 397 7.60 -15.52 -2.17
C VAL A 397 7.68 -14.93 -0.77
N GLN A 398 8.78 -15.21 -0.07
CA GLN A 398 9.09 -14.60 1.22
C GLN A 398 10.59 -14.25 1.25
N GLU A 399 10.93 -12.97 1.37
CA GLU A 399 12.30 -12.49 1.20
C GLU A 399 12.59 -11.23 2.03
N GLY A 400 13.84 -10.99 2.40
CA GLY A 400 14.23 -9.87 3.27
C GLY A 400 13.93 -8.50 2.65
N VAL A 401 13.39 -7.58 3.46
CA VAL A 401 12.91 -6.26 3.04
C VAL A 401 13.94 -5.43 2.27
N LEU A 402 15.22 -5.45 2.66
CA LEU A 402 16.27 -4.70 1.96
C LEU A 402 16.54 -5.24 0.56
N ARG A 403 16.42 -6.57 0.38
CA ARG A 403 16.58 -7.22 -0.92
C ARG A 403 15.41 -6.87 -1.84
N ARG A 404 14.19 -6.86 -1.30
CA ARG A 404 12.99 -6.38 -2.00
C ARG A 404 13.10 -4.92 -2.37
N ALA A 405 13.55 -4.06 -1.46
CA ALA A 405 13.76 -2.64 -1.74
C ALA A 405 14.75 -2.44 -2.90
N LYS A 406 15.86 -3.19 -2.93
CA LYS A 406 16.78 -3.17 -4.07
C LYS A 406 16.10 -3.58 -5.38
N LYS A 407 15.35 -4.70 -5.39
CA LYS A 407 14.61 -5.15 -6.58
C LYS A 407 13.64 -4.10 -7.08
N MET A 408 12.86 -3.48 -6.19
CA MET A 408 11.97 -2.38 -6.53
C MET A 408 12.75 -1.21 -7.16
N VAL A 409 13.88 -0.78 -6.56
CA VAL A 409 14.70 0.29 -7.14
C VAL A 409 15.23 -0.09 -8.52
N ASP A 410 15.69 -1.33 -8.72
CA ASP A 410 16.12 -1.82 -10.03
C ASP A 410 14.98 -1.77 -11.07
N ILE A 411 13.73 -2.08 -10.67
CA ILE A 411 12.54 -1.84 -11.51
C ILE A 411 12.39 -0.33 -11.79
N MET A 412 12.38 0.52 -10.76
CA MET A 412 12.13 1.97 -10.92
C MET A 412 13.13 2.66 -11.87
N VAL A 413 14.40 2.24 -11.87
CA VAL A 413 15.45 2.84 -12.71
C VAL A 413 15.64 2.15 -14.06
N GLY A 414 14.85 1.11 -14.36
CA GLY A 414 14.85 0.41 -15.66
C GLY A 414 15.95 -0.64 -15.82
N ARG A 415 16.50 -1.18 -14.71
CA ARG A 415 17.49 -2.28 -14.74
C ARG A 415 16.85 -3.66 -14.76
N ALA A 416 15.59 -3.75 -14.38
CA ALA A 416 14.81 -4.98 -14.37
C ALA A 416 13.36 -4.67 -14.76
N SER A 417 12.60 -5.70 -15.11
CA SER A 417 11.17 -5.62 -15.41
C SER A 417 10.44 -6.72 -14.65
N MET A 418 9.18 -6.48 -14.28
CA MET A 418 8.35 -7.50 -13.64
C MET A 418 7.93 -8.55 -14.67
N ARG A 419 7.57 -9.75 -14.19
CA ARG A 419 7.10 -10.81 -15.07
C ARG A 419 5.72 -10.49 -15.60
N THR A 420 5.47 -10.81 -16.86
CA THR A 420 4.13 -10.76 -17.45
C THR A 420 3.61 -12.17 -17.62
N VAL A 421 2.35 -12.42 -17.27
CA VAL A 421 1.68 -13.67 -17.67
C VAL A 421 1.11 -13.50 -19.08
N ASP A 422 1.40 -14.43 -19.99
CA ASP A 422 0.74 -14.46 -21.31
C ASP A 422 -0.80 -14.47 -21.12
N PRO A 423 -1.59 -13.73 -21.92
CA PRO A 423 -3.07 -13.77 -21.91
C PRO A 423 -3.72 -15.16 -21.87
N ALA A 424 -3.00 -16.21 -22.31
CA ALA A 424 -3.41 -17.61 -22.27
C ALA A 424 -3.10 -18.35 -20.93
N GLY A 425 -2.43 -17.73 -19.97
CA GLY A 425 -2.06 -18.34 -18.68
C GLY A 425 -0.93 -19.38 -18.76
N ALA A 426 -0.21 -19.40 -19.88
CA ALA A 426 0.87 -20.33 -20.17
C ALA A 426 2.20 -19.57 -20.30
N ARG A 427 2.97 -19.56 -19.21
CA ARG A 427 4.34 -19.03 -19.01
C ARG A 427 4.39 -17.67 -18.35
#